data_AF-A0A952Q4K6-F1
#
_entry.id   AF-A0A952Q4K6-F1
#
_cell.length_a   1.000
_cell.length_b   1.000
_cell.length_c   1.000
_cell.angle_alpha   90.00
_cell.angle_beta   90.00
_cell.angle_gamma   90.00
#
_symmetry.space_group_name_H-M   'P 1'
#
loop_
_entity.id
_entity.type
_entity.pdbx_description
1 polymer ?
#
loop_
_entity_poly.entity_id
_entity_poly.type
_entity_poly.pdbx_seq_one_letter_code
_entity_poly.pdbx_strand_id
1 'polypeptide(L)'
;MAISSWWAARRIGQRYAQSDATKVIRLRRPLLCINVAAWMLVSLMLIILGVMILASRRMPLELPDLPSEYLPGHSLPLIAKDATCIQSETHYVSCRTQLYGQEVNVFYDQSTRMIVRTGIKVDNHTIGEFVTAWGQPTGFDRQGNTIAIYWGTRTAILYVTSFHPTSRVALIRFDFEPQPASAWHGFASSENAEETS
;
A
#
# COMPACT_ATOMS: atom_id res chain seq x y z
N MET A 1 35.43 17.67 92.25
CA MET A 1 34.14 18.36 92.41
C MET A 1 33.77 19.04 91.09
N ALA A 2 32.64 18.59 90.51
CA ALA A 2 31.74 19.21 89.52
C ALA A 2 32.29 20.10 88.37
N ILE A 3 32.59 19.48 87.22
CA ILE A 3 32.57 20.12 85.89
C ILE A 3 31.85 19.15 84.94
N SER A 4 30.52 19.17 84.87
CA SER A 4 29.78 18.25 83.96
C SER A 4 28.37 18.68 83.56
N SER A 5 28.08 19.96 83.35
CA SER A 5 26.71 20.41 83.03
C SER A 5 26.53 21.20 81.72
N TRP A 6 27.57 21.42 80.92
CA TRP A 6 27.48 22.34 79.77
C TRP A 6 27.28 21.69 78.38
N TRP A 7 27.28 20.36 78.26
CA TRP A 7 27.23 19.69 76.95
C TRP A 7 25.83 19.23 76.48
N ALA A 8 24.80 19.36 77.31
CA ALA A 8 23.46 18.83 77.00
C ALA A 8 22.58 19.81 76.19
N ALA A 9 22.78 21.12 76.31
CA ALA A 9 21.90 22.12 75.69
C ALA A 9 22.14 22.33 74.18
N ARG A 10 23.29 21.92 73.64
CA ARG A 10 23.65 22.20 72.23
C ARG A 10 23.09 21.22 71.21
N ARG A 11 22.51 20.09 71.64
CA ARG A 11 22.03 19.02 70.74
C ARG A 11 20.56 19.10 70.34
N ILE A 12 19.77 19.98 70.97
CA ILE A 12 18.33 20.09 70.72
C ILE A 12 18.01 21.15 69.65
N GLY A 13 18.84 22.20 69.52
CA GLY A 13 18.63 23.27 68.53
C GLY A 13 18.88 22.87 67.06
N GLN A 14 19.62 21.80 66.79
CA GLN A 14 19.94 21.39 65.40
C GLN A 14 18.88 20.52 64.72
N ARG A 15 17.93 19.92 65.46
CA ARG A 15 16.90 19.06 64.84
C ARG A 15 15.71 19.83 64.25
N TYR A 16 15.47 21.06 64.68
CA TYR A 16 14.35 21.86 64.17
C TYR A 16 14.67 22.61 62.87
N ALA A 17 15.94 22.94 62.60
CA ALA A 17 16.32 23.66 61.38
C ALA A 17 16.38 22.79 60.12
N GLN A 18 16.39 21.46 60.25
CA GLN A 18 16.55 20.54 59.11
C GLN A 18 15.22 19.98 58.56
N SER A 19 14.11 20.20 59.27
CA SER A 19 12.78 19.68 58.88
C SER A 19 12.07 20.53 57.81
N ASP A 20 12.39 21.82 57.68
CA ASP A 20 11.65 22.71 56.76
C ASP A 20 12.33 22.92 55.40
N ALA A 21 13.64 22.68 55.29
CA ALA A 21 14.35 22.85 54.02
C ALA A 21 14.04 21.77 52.96
N THR A 22 13.44 20.64 53.36
CA THR A 22 13.17 19.51 52.45
C THR A 22 11.77 19.52 51.81
N LYS A 23 10.83 20.32 52.32
CA LYS A 23 9.47 20.40 51.75
C LYS A 23 9.39 21.23 50.46
N VAL A 24 10.26 22.24 50.30
CA VAL A 24 10.19 23.17 49.16
C VAL A 24 10.67 22.55 47.84
N ILE A 25 11.50 21.50 47.89
CA ILE A 25 12.08 20.89 46.69
C ILE A 25 11.10 19.92 45.98
N ARG A 26 10.00 19.48 46.64
CA ARG A 26 9.09 18.46 46.07
C ARG A 26 8.03 18.98 45.09
N LEU A 27 7.77 20.29 45.01
CA LEU A 27 6.72 20.83 44.15
C LEU A 27 7.15 21.17 42.71
N ARG A 28 8.45 21.22 42.40
CA ARG A 28 8.92 21.56 41.04
C ARG A 28 9.04 20.38 40.08
N ARG A 29 9.22 19.16 40.59
CA ARG A 29 9.29 17.93 39.76
C ARG A 29 7.98 17.56 39.04
N PRO A 30 6.77 17.68 39.64
CA PRO A 30 5.55 17.28 38.93
C PRO A 30 5.26 18.18 37.72
N LEU A 31 5.56 19.49 37.80
CA LEU A 31 5.33 20.42 36.69
C LEU A 31 6.20 20.10 35.46
N LEU A 32 7.43 19.64 35.67
CA LEU A 32 8.31 19.23 34.58
C LEU A 32 7.79 17.97 33.87
N CYS A 33 7.35 16.96 34.64
CA CYS A 33 6.79 15.73 34.09
C CYS A 33 5.49 15.99 33.30
N ILE A 34 4.62 16.87 33.79
CA ILE A 34 3.38 17.25 33.10
C ILE A 34 3.69 17.92 31.77
N ASN A 35 4.64 18.87 31.74
CA ASN A 35 5.03 19.54 30.50
C ASN A 35 5.62 18.56 29.48
N VAL A 36 6.50 17.64 29.90
CA VAL A 36 7.07 16.63 29.00
C VAL A 36 5.98 15.71 28.44
N ALA A 37 5.05 15.23 29.29
CA ALA A 37 3.93 14.40 28.84
C ALA A 37 3.02 15.13 27.84
N ALA A 38 2.74 16.42 28.07
CA ALA A 38 1.98 17.25 27.16
C ALA A 38 2.67 17.39 25.79
N TRP A 39 3.98 17.66 25.77
CA TRP A 39 4.75 17.72 24.52
C TRP A 39 4.77 16.40 23.76
N MET A 40 4.90 15.26 24.47
CA MET A 40 4.85 13.94 23.86
C MET A 40 3.48 13.66 23.21
N LEU A 41 2.38 14.02 23.89
CA LEU A 41 1.03 13.88 23.35
C LEU A 41 0.80 14.78 22.12
N VAL A 42 1.25 16.04 22.17
CA VAL A 42 1.16 16.95 21.01
C VAL A 42 1.96 16.42 19.82
N SER A 43 3.19 15.95 20.06
CA SER A 43 4.02 15.35 19.02
C SER A 43 3.35 14.11 18.40
N LEU A 44 2.79 13.22 19.22
CA LEU A 44 2.07 12.04 18.77
C LEU A 44 0.85 12.42 17.91
N MET A 45 0.05 13.40 18.36
CA MET A 45 -1.12 13.87 17.61
C MET A 45 -0.74 14.48 16.26
N LEU A 46 0.37 15.22 16.19
CA LEU A 46 0.89 15.76 14.93
C LEU A 46 1.36 14.66 13.97
N ILE A 47 1.99 13.60 14.48
CA ILE A 47 2.38 12.44 13.67
C ILE A 47 1.14 11.73 13.12
N ILE A 48 0.14 11.45 13.96
CA ILE A 48 -1.11 10.82 13.55
C ILE A 48 -1.81 11.67 12.48
N LEU A 49 -1.90 12.98 12.68
CA LEU A 49 -2.50 13.90 11.71
C LEU A 49 -1.72 13.90 10.38
N GLY A 50 -0.40 13.91 10.43
CA GLY A 50 0.46 13.82 9.25
C GLY A 50 0.23 12.54 8.45
N VAL A 51 0.13 11.39 9.13
CA VAL A 51 -0.18 10.10 8.49
C VAL A 51 -1.58 10.11 7.89
N MET A 52 -2.57 10.67 8.57
CA MET A 52 -3.94 10.78 8.06
C MET A 52 -4.02 11.66 6.81
N ILE A 53 -3.33 12.82 6.80
CA ILE A 53 -3.25 13.70 5.62
C ILE A 53 -2.55 12.99 4.45
N LEU A 54 -1.47 12.25 4.73
CA LEU A 54 -0.76 11.50 3.70
C LEU A 54 -1.61 10.35 3.16
N ALA A 55 -2.38 9.68 4.02
CA ALA A 55 -3.32 8.64 3.63
C ALA A 55 -4.50 9.19 2.82
N SER A 56 -5.02 10.37 3.17
CA SER A 56 -6.13 11.01 2.44
C SER A 56 -5.71 11.53 1.06
N ARG A 57 -4.41 11.75 0.84
CA ARG A 57 -3.86 12.10 -0.49
C ARG A 57 -3.71 10.91 -1.42
N ARG A 58 -4.01 9.68 -0.97
CA ARG A 58 -4.13 8.54 -1.89
C ARG A 58 -5.35 8.79 -2.76
N MET A 59 -5.12 9.35 -3.94
CA MET A 59 -6.16 9.47 -4.95
C MET A 59 -6.70 8.06 -5.21
N PRO A 60 -8.03 7.87 -5.18
CA PRO A 60 -8.60 6.60 -5.58
C PRO A 60 -8.10 6.30 -6.99
N LEU A 61 -7.71 5.05 -7.21
CA LEU A 61 -7.34 4.60 -8.54
C LEU A 61 -8.62 4.63 -9.39
N GLU A 62 -8.80 5.70 -10.16
CA GLU A 62 -9.93 5.87 -11.06
C GLU A 62 -9.72 4.98 -12.29
N LEU A 63 -10.20 3.75 -12.18
CA LEU A 63 -10.24 2.83 -13.30
C LEU A 63 -11.49 3.10 -14.14
N PRO A 64 -11.37 2.98 -15.47
CA PRO A 64 -12.55 2.91 -16.32
C PRO A 64 -13.45 1.77 -15.82
N ASP A 65 -14.70 2.10 -15.51
CA ASP A 65 -15.66 1.11 -15.06
C ASP A 65 -16.11 0.28 -16.27
N LEU A 66 -15.75 -1.01 -16.29
CA LEU A 66 -16.24 -1.91 -17.32
C LEU A 66 -17.65 -2.38 -16.93
N PRO A 67 -18.65 -2.23 -17.81
CA PRO A 67 -19.95 -2.83 -17.62
C PRO A 67 -19.81 -4.33 -17.36
N SER A 68 -20.62 -4.84 -16.43
CA SER A 68 -20.55 -6.24 -16.01
C SER A 68 -20.62 -7.26 -17.15
N GLU A 69 -21.33 -6.94 -18.24
CA GLU A 69 -21.43 -7.77 -19.45
C GLU A 69 -20.13 -7.95 -20.23
N TYR A 70 -19.13 -7.09 -20.01
CA TYR A 70 -17.78 -7.22 -20.58
C TYR A 70 -16.82 -7.97 -19.65
N LEU A 71 -17.25 -8.34 -18.44
CA LEU A 71 -16.40 -9.10 -17.52
C LEU A 71 -16.39 -10.59 -17.87
N PRO A 72 -15.28 -11.30 -17.58
CA PRO A 72 -15.20 -12.73 -17.82
C PRO A 72 -16.36 -13.53 -17.21
N GLY A 73 -16.79 -14.58 -17.91
CA GLY A 73 -17.93 -15.43 -17.55
C GLY A 73 -19.26 -15.04 -18.20
N HIS A 74 -19.34 -13.88 -18.84
CA HIS A 74 -20.54 -13.47 -19.60
C HIS A 74 -20.42 -13.87 -21.07
N SER A 75 -21.56 -14.01 -21.75
CA SER A 75 -21.59 -14.12 -23.21
C SER A 75 -21.18 -12.80 -23.86
N LEU A 76 -20.61 -12.86 -25.07
CA LEU A 76 -20.23 -11.66 -25.81
C LEU A 76 -21.48 -10.76 -26.06
N PRO A 77 -21.48 -9.49 -25.63
CA PRO A 77 -22.64 -8.62 -25.77
C PRO A 77 -22.98 -8.37 -27.24
N LEU A 78 -24.26 -8.17 -27.54
CA LEU A 78 -24.76 -7.94 -28.90
C LEU A 78 -24.11 -6.72 -29.58
N ILE A 79 -23.68 -5.72 -28.79
CA ILE A 79 -23.00 -4.51 -29.26
C ILE A 79 -21.60 -4.82 -29.80
N ALA A 80 -20.99 -5.93 -29.38
CA ALA A 80 -19.75 -6.41 -29.97
C ALA A 80 -19.94 -6.96 -31.41
N LYS A 81 -21.13 -6.87 -32.01
CA LYS A 81 -21.31 -7.17 -33.44
C LYS A 81 -20.53 -6.23 -34.36
N ASP A 82 -20.29 -5.00 -33.92
CA ASP A 82 -19.44 -4.04 -34.63
C ASP A 82 -17.96 -4.16 -34.25
N ALA A 83 -17.60 -5.17 -33.44
CA ALA A 83 -16.23 -5.40 -33.03
C ALA A 83 -15.42 -6.04 -34.17
N THR A 84 -14.16 -5.64 -34.28
CA THR A 84 -13.21 -6.33 -35.17
C THR A 84 -12.70 -7.58 -34.46
N CYS A 85 -13.15 -8.74 -34.91
CA CYS A 85 -12.79 -10.03 -34.33
C CYS A 85 -11.79 -10.78 -35.24
N ILE A 86 -10.71 -11.28 -34.63
CA ILE A 86 -9.68 -12.07 -35.28
C ILE A 86 -9.55 -13.39 -34.52
N GLN A 87 -9.52 -14.52 -35.24
CA GLN A 87 -9.22 -15.81 -34.64
C GLN A 87 -7.78 -15.77 -34.11
N SER A 88 -7.59 -15.93 -32.81
CA SER A 88 -6.26 -15.85 -32.16
C SER A 88 -5.62 -17.22 -31.98
N GLU A 89 -6.42 -18.19 -31.53
CA GLU A 89 -6.01 -19.56 -31.22
C GLU A 89 -7.12 -20.53 -31.64
N THR A 90 -6.91 -21.85 -31.50
CA THR A 90 -7.82 -22.89 -32.01
C THR A 90 -9.27 -22.76 -31.51
N HIS A 91 -9.48 -22.18 -30.32
CA HIS A 91 -10.81 -22.01 -29.71
C HIS A 91 -11.14 -20.57 -29.28
N TYR A 92 -10.19 -19.64 -29.40
CA TYR A 92 -10.34 -18.27 -28.91
C TYR A 92 -10.40 -17.25 -30.05
N VAL A 93 -11.36 -16.34 -29.94
CA VAL A 93 -11.51 -15.16 -30.80
C VAL A 93 -11.13 -13.94 -29.99
N SER A 94 -10.21 -13.12 -30.51
CA SER A 94 -9.92 -11.80 -29.95
C SER A 94 -10.73 -10.75 -30.71
N CYS A 95 -11.61 -10.06 -29.99
CA CYS A 95 -12.46 -8.99 -30.49
C CYS A 95 -12.01 -7.66 -29.91
N ARG A 96 -11.86 -6.64 -30.75
CA ARG A 96 -11.62 -5.26 -30.33
C ARG A 96 -12.86 -4.42 -30.54
N THR A 97 -13.28 -3.72 -29.50
CA THR A 97 -14.42 -2.82 -29.55
C THR A 97 -14.10 -1.51 -28.82
N GLN A 98 -14.93 -0.49 -29.04
CA GLN A 98 -14.82 0.81 -28.39
C GLN A 98 -15.94 0.95 -27.38
N LEU A 99 -15.58 1.23 -26.13
CA LEU A 99 -16.52 1.48 -25.06
C LEU A 99 -16.18 2.80 -24.39
N TYR A 100 -17.10 3.75 -24.38
CA TYR A 100 -16.90 5.10 -23.84
C TYR A 100 -15.64 5.82 -24.36
N GLY A 101 -15.25 5.55 -25.62
CA GLY A 101 -14.06 6.12 -26.25
C GLY A 101 -12.74 5.41 -25.91
N GLN A 102 -12.81 4.26 -25.23
CA GLN A 102 -11.66 3.43 -24.89
C GLN A 102 -11.71 2.09 -25.62
N GLU A 103 -10.55 1.66 -26.13
CA GLU A 103 -10.42 0.34 -26.75
C GLU A 103 -10.45 -0.76 -25.68
N VAL A 104 -11.42 -1.67 -25.82
CA VAL A 104 -11.56 -2.88 -25.00
C VAL A 104 -11.23 -4.08 -25.87
N ASN A 105 -10.30 -4.92 -25.42
CA ASN A 105 -9.96 -6.18 -26.05
C ASN A 105 -10.63 -7.33 -25.29
N VAL A 106 -11.48 -8.08 -25.96
CA VAL A 106 -12.22 -9.20 -25.39
C VAL A 106 -11.75 -10.50 -26.05
N PHE A 107 -11.44 -11.49 -25.23
CA PHE A 107 -11.13 -12.85 -25.66
C PHE A 107 -12.33 -13.73 -25.34
N TYR A 108 -12.90 -14.31 -26.38
CA TYR A 108 -14.11 -15.10 -26.34
C TYR A 108 -13.80 -16.55 -26.72
N ASP A 109 -14.20 -17.49 -25.87
CA ASP A 109 -14.13 -18.92 -26.15
C ASP A 109 -15.38 -19.35 -26.91
N GLN A 110 -15.19 -19.82 -28.15
CA GLN A 110 -16.28 -20.27 -29.01
C GLN A 110 -16.96 -21.55 -28.50
N SER A 111 -16.24 -22.37 -27.73
CA SER A 111 -16.70 -23.67 -27.24
C SER A 111 -17.69 -23.48 -26.09
N THR A 112 -17.27 -22.71 -25.07
CA THR A 112 -18.10 -22.40 -23.90
C THR A 112 -19.06 -21.22 -24.13
N ARG A 113 -18.83 -20.45 -25.20
CA ARG A 113 -19.59 -19.25 -25.56
C ARG A 113 -19.52 -18.15 -24.51
N MET A 114 -18.37 -18.00 -23.87
CA MET A 114 -18.14 -17.03 -22.81
C MET A 114 -16.88 -16.20 -23.06
N ILE A 115 -16.89 -14.99 -22.53
CA ILE A 115 -15.71 -14.15 -22.40
C ILE A 115 -14.80 -14.81 -21.36
N VAL A 116 -13.59 -15.18 -21.77
CA VAL A 116 -12.58 -15.75 -20.87
C VAL A 116 -11.61 -14.71 -20.35
N ARG A 117 -11.49 -13.58 -21.06
CA ARG A 117 -10.56 -12.51 -20.71
C ARG A 117 -10.98 -11.19 -21.34
N THR A 118 -10.79 -10.10 -20.59
CA THR A 118 -11.04 -8.74 -21.06
C THR A 118 -9.88 -7.85 -20.67
N GLY A 119 -9.42 -6.98 -21.58
CA GLY A 119 -8.31 -6.07 -21.35
C GLY A 119 -8.64 -4.63 -21.74
N ILE A 120 -8.15 -3.69 -20.94
CA ILE A 120 -8.25 -2.25 -21.18
C ILE A 120 -6.89 -1.57 -21.00
N LYS A 121 -6.60 -0.56 -21.84
CA LYS A 121 -5.37 0.24 -21.73
C LYS A 121 -5.45 1.21 -20.56
N VAL A 122 -4.36 1.42 -19.83
CA VAL A 122 -4.32 2.31 -18.65
C VAL A 122 -3.03 3.12 -18.58
N ASP A 123 -2.78 3.95 -19.59
CA ASP A 123 -1.46 4.58 -19.82
C ASP A 123 -0.99 5.56 -18.73
N ASN A 124 -1.88 5.97 -17.81
CA ASN A 124 -1.60 7.00 -16.80
C ASN A 124 -1.44 6.48 -15.37
N HIS A 125 -1.38 5.16 -15.17
CA HIS A 125 -1.24 4.57 -13.84
C HIS A 125 0.09 3.84 -13.65
N THR A 126 0.57 3.83 -12.41
CA THR A 126 1.80 3.15 -12.01
C THR A 126 1.50 1.88 -11.23
N ILE A 127 2.40 0.91 -11.27
CA ILE A 127 2.20 -0.35 -10.54
C ILE A 127 2.06 -0.14 -9.01
N GLY A 128 2.71 0.87 -8.45
CA GLY A 128 2.58 1.24 -7.04
C GLY A 128 1.16 1.69 -6.66
N GLU A 129 0.47 2.38 -7.57
CA GLU A 129 -0.94 2.75 -7.37
C GLU A 129 -1.84 1.51 -7.36
N PHE A 130 -1.60 0.54 -8.26
CA PHE A 130 -2.31 -0.74 -8.26
C PHE A 130 -2.06 -1.55 -7.00
N VAL A 131 -0.81 -1.64 -6.53
CA VAL A 131 -0.48 -2.30 -5.25
C VAL A 131 -1.19 -1.62 -4.09
N THR A 132 -1.32 -0.29 -4.11
CA THR A 132 -2.02 0.46 -3.07
C THR A 132 -3.54 0.22 -3.12
N ALA A 133 -4.12 0.15 -4.33
CA ALA A 133 -5.57 0.01 -4.53
C ALA A 133 -6.08 -1.43 -4.38
N TRP A 134 -5.31 -2.42 -4.83
CA TRP A 134 -5.71 -3.83 -4.86
C TRP A 134 -4.99 -4.69 -3.82
N GLY A 135 -4.03 -4.12 -3.09
CA GLY A 135 -3.24 -4.83 -2.08
C GLY A 135 -2.03 -5.55 -2.65
N GLN A 136 -1.53 -6.53 -1.92
CA GLN A 136 -0.33 -7.28 -2.31
C GLN A 136 -0.62 -8.20 -3.52
N PRO A 137 0.20 -8.17 -4.58
CA PRO A 137 0.09 -9.12 -5.68
C PRO A 137 0.21 -10.56 -5.20
N THR A 138 -0.51 -11.47 -5.87
CA THR A 138 -0.40 -12.92 -5.65
C THR A 138 0.80 -13.51 -6.38
N GLY A 139 1.19 -12.93 -7.51
CA GLY A 139 2.30 -13.45 -8.31
C GLY A 139 2.79 -12.50 -9.39
N PHE A 140 3.84 -12.93 -10.09
CA PHE A 140 4.37 -12.26 -11.27
C PHE A 140 4.91 -13.25 -12.30
N ASP A 141 4.96 -12.81 -13.55
CA ASP A 141 5.66 -13.48 -14.65
C ASP A 141 6.42 -12.45 -15.49
N ARG A 142 7.57 -12.84 -16.05
CA ARG A 142 8.41 -11.99 -16.88
C ARG A 142 8.82 -12.71 -18.15
N GLN A 143 8.43 -12.14 -19.28
CA GLN A 143 8.75 -12.64 -20.61
C GLN A 143 9.42 -11.51 -21.41
N GLY A 144 10.75 -11.52 -21.46
CA GLY A 144 11.54 -10.45 -22.06
C GLY A 144 11.34 -9.10 -21.36
N ASN A 145 10.83 -8.12 -22.09
CA ASN A 145 10.47 -6.79 -21.57
C ASN A 145 9.01 -6.69 -21.10
N THR A 146 8.25 -7.78 -21.16
CA THR A 146 6.86 -7.82 -20.68
C THR A 146 6.83 -8.39 -19.27
N ILE A 147 6.22 -7.64 -18.35
CA ILE A 147 6.00 -8.07 -16.97
C ILE A 147 4.49 -8.12 -16.73
N ALA A 148 4.02 -9.25 -16.22
CA ALA A 148 2.64 -9.43 -15.77
C ALA A 148 2.62 -9.58 -14.25
N ILE A 149 1.86 -8.74 -13.56
CA ILE A 149 1.66 -8.79 -12.11
C ILE A 149 0.22 -9.20 -11.83
N TYR A 150 0.02 -10.20 -10.96
CA TYR A 150 -1.26 -10.87 -10.75
C TYR A 150 -1.86 -10.57 -9.37
N TRP A 151 -3.20 -10.42 -9.31
CA TRP A 151 -4.03 -10.34 -8.11
C TRP A 151 -5.24 -11.28 -8.29
N GLY A 152 -5.00 -12.58 -8.27
CA GLY A 152 -6.02 -13.58 -8.61
C GLY A 152 -6.43 -13.50 -10.08
N THR A 153 -7.65 -13.03 -10.37
CA THR A 153 -8.20 -12.89 -11.73
C THR A 153 -7.88 -11.54 -12.39
N ARG A 154 -7.15 -10.65 -11.72
CA ARG A 154 -6.72 -9.36 -12.27
C ARG A 154 -5.24 -9.41 -12.58
N THR A 155 -4.85 -8.84 -13.71
CA THR A 155 -3.45 -8.76 -14.15
C THR A 155 -3.14 -7.34 -14.60
N ALA A 156 -2.02 -6.78 -14.15
CA ALA A 156 -1.43 -5.57 -14.73
C ALA A 156 -0.25 -5.95 -15.62
N ILE A 157 -0.24 -5.48 -16.87
CA ILE A 157 0.84 -5.76 -17.83
C ILE A 157 1.63 -4.49 -18.09
N LEU A 158 2.96 -4.62 -18.03
CA LEU A 158 3.93 -3.55 -18.23
C LEU A 158 4.91 -3.94 -19.34
N TYR A 159 5.36 -2.94 -20.11
CA TYR A 159 6.43 -3.10 -21.10
C TYR A 159 7.65 -2.29 -20.67
N VAL A 160 8.51 -2.91 -19.84
CA VAL A 160 9.65 -2.23 -19.21
C VAL A 160 10.88 -3.14 -19.14
N THR A 161 12.07 -2.53 -19.22
CA THR A 161 13.36 -3.21 -18.98
C THR A 161 13.70 -3.26 -17.50
N SER A 162 13.37 -2.20 -16.76
CA SER A 162 13.56 -2.07 -15.31
C SER A 162 12.21 -1.88 -14.62
N PHE A 163 12.00 -2.61 -13.53
CA PHE A 163 10.73 -2.67 -12.83
C PHE A 163 10.83 -1.96 -11.47
N HIS A 164 10.05 -0.89 -11.33
CA HIS A 164 9.99 -0.05 -10.14
C HIS A 164 8.53 0.24 -9.77
N PRO A 165 8.22 0.65 -8.53
CA PRO A 165 6.87 1.06 -8.15
C PRO A 165 6.28 2.18 -9.03
N THR A 166 7.12 3.00 -9.66
CA THR A 166 6.74 4.07 -10.57
C THR A 166 6.60 3.64 -12.03
N SER A 167 6.88 2.37 -12.36
CA SER A 167 6.72 1.83 -13.71
C SER A 167 5.25 1.91 -14.15
N ARG A 168 5.03 2.40 -15.37
CA ARG A 168 3.70 2.57 -15.97
C ARG A 168 3.09 1.23 -16.36
N VAL A 169 1.82 1.06 -16.06
CA VAL A 169 1.02 -0.08 -16.52
C VAL A 169 0.48 0.25 -17.91
N ALA A 170 0.70 -0.64 -18.88
CA ALA A 170 0.21 -0.44 -20.24
C ALA A 170 -1.26 -0.87 -20.36
N LEU A 171 -1.61 -2.00 -19.76
CA LEU A 171 -2.98 -2.50 -19.76
C LEU A 171 -3.29 -3.28 -18.48
N ILE A 172 -4.57 -3.31 -18.14
CA ILE A 172 -5.15 -4.23 -17.16
C ILE A 172 -5.89 -5.30 -17.91
N ARG A 173 -5.84 -6.50 -17.37
CA ARG A 173 -6.56 -7.66 -17.86
C ARG A 173 -7.34 -8.31 -16.73
N PHE A 174 -8.57 -8.66 -17.01
CA PHE A 174 -9.45 -9.47 -16.18
C PHE A 174 -9.55 -10.83 -16.84
N ASP A 175 -9.18 -11.88 -16.13
CA ASP A 175 -9.23 -13.26 -16.60
C ASP A 175 -10.37 -14.01 -15.88
N PHE A 176 -10.97 -15.01 -16.53
CA PHE A 176 -12.01 -15.85 -15.91
C PHE A 176 -11.45 -16.67 -14.75
N GLU A 177 -10.24 -17.20 -14.93
CA GLU A 177 -9.51 -17.98 -13.94
C GLU A 177 -8.16 -17.34 -13.61
N PRO A 178 -7.69 -17.47 -12.36
CA PRO A 178 -6.35 -17.05 -11.98
C PRO A 178 -5.29 -17.73 -12.85
N GLN A 179 -4.30 -16.96 -13.29
CA GLN A 179 -3.20 -17.49 -14.07
C GLN A 179 -2.12 -18.10 -13.15
N PRO A 180 -1.52 -19.24 -13.52
CA PRO A 180 -0.37 -19.76 -12.80
C PRO A 180 0.81 -18.79 -12.95
N ALA A 181 1.39 -18.37 -11.82
CA ALA A 181 2.49 -17.42 -11.79
C ALA A 181 3.42 -17.70 -10.61
N SER A 182 4.66 -17.23 -10.70
CA SER A 182 5.60 -17.27 -9.58
C SER A 182 5.12 -16.37 -8.46
N ALA A 183 5.34 -16.78 -7.21
CA ALA A 183 4.94 -16.00 -6.04
C ALA A 183 5.57 -14.60 -6.05
N TRP A 184 4.80 -13.60 -5.61
CA TRP A 184 5.29 -12.24 -5.51
C TRP A 184 6.14 -12.05 -4.24
N HIS A 185 7.37 -11.55 -4.42
CA HIS A 185 8.32 -11.32 -3.33
C HIS A 185 8.61 -9.83 -3.06
N GLY A 186 7.85 -8.92 -3.68
CA GLY A 186 8.07 -7.48 -3.56
C GLY A 186 9.01 -6.92 -4.63
N PHE A 187 9.37 -5.64 -4.45
CA PHE A 187 10.36 -4.98 -5.30
C PHE A 187 11.76 -5.28 -4.77
N ALA A 188 12.60 -5.93 -5.56
CA ALA A 188 13.99 -6.15 -5.20
C ALA A 188 14.79 -4.83 -5.30
N SER A 189 15.52 -4.47 -4.25
CA SER A 189 16.55 -3.44 -4.34
C SER A 189 17.75 -4.00 -5.11
N SER A 190 18.29 -3.23 -6.06
CA SER A 190 19.50 -3.59 -6.79
C SER A 190 20.73 -3.73 -5.89
N GLU A 191 20.67 -3.18 -4.67
CA GLU A 191 21.77 -3.20 -3.70
C GLU A 191 22.11 -4.62 -3.20
N ASN A 192 21.17 -5.57 -3.30
CA ASN A 192 21.40 -6.96 -2.90
C ASN A 192 21.86 -7.88 -4.04
N ALA A 193 22.01 -7.36 -5.27
CA ALA A 193 22.34 -8.19 -6.43
C ALA A 193 23.85 -8.41 -6.62
N GLU A 194 24.70 -7.64 -5.92
CA GLU A 194 26.15 -7.64 -6.13
C GLU A 194 26.92 -8.62 -5.21
N GLU A 195 26.25 -9.22 -4.21
CA GLU A 195 26.92 -10.08 -3.22
C GLU A 195 26.84 -11.59 -3.56
N THR A 196 26.25 -11.96 -4.71
CA THR A 196 26.04 -13.36 -5.11
C THR A 196 26.60 -13.74 -6.49
N SER A 197 27.50 -12.94 -7.06
CA SER A 197 28.20 -13.26 -8.31
C SER A 197 29.63 -13.75 -8.08
#